data_AF-A0A2W4SEW9-F1
#
_entry.id   AF-A0A2W4SEW9-F1
#
_cell.length_a   1.000
_cell.length_b   1.000
_cell.length_c   1.000
_cell.angle_alpha   90.00
_cell.angle_beta   90.00
_cell.angle_gamma   90.00
#
_symmetry.space_group_name_H-M   'P 1'
#
loop_
_entity.id
_entity.type
_entity.pdbx_description
1 polymer ?
#
loop_
_entity_poly.entity_id
_entity_poly.type
_entity_poly.pdbx_seq_one_letter_code
_entity_poly.pdbx_strand_id
1 'polypeptide(L)'
;MFQTPNLKLPYIAPAQAQKHVTHNEAIRALDALVHIGVEDRDLAEPPAEPADGARYIVAAGASGAWAEHENEIAAFQDGAWAFYVPREGWTAWVADEDLLVAWNGMSWVPAALVDPTPKLGINATADATNRLAVAAPASLFTHEGGGHQLKINKAASSDSGTILFQTNWSGRAEMGLAGDDNYHFKVSPDGNVWYEAIVIDRSSGRVSLPATPRREVLGASRTYYVDPNTGSDANDGLSPSSAFQTIQKAIDSALNVDAAGHTVTIQLADGIYTSGGWINRAMFDGSQLNIIGNPTAPANVEIAVSGANAILVDGAGAKVRLEGVKISGDVGVWARYGAVVFLTGKNAFGSCS
;
A
#
# COMPACT_ATOMS: atom_id res chain seq x y z
N MET A 1 -6.38 -55.19 -40.94
CA MET A 1 -7.78 -54.90 -40.52
C MET A 1 -8.31 -53.83 -41.47
N PHE A 2 -9.57 -53.87 -41.90
CA PHE A 2 -10.09 -52.95 -42.94
C PHE A 2 -10.58 -51.62 -42.32
N GLN A 3 -9.67 -50.96 -41.60
CA GLN A 3 -9.92 -49.75 -40.81
C GLN A 3 -8.68 -48.85 -40.85
N THR A 4 -8.86 -47.56 -40.55
CA THR A 4 -7.77 -46.59 -40.41
C THR A 4 -6.86 -46.91 -39.21
N PRO A 5 -5.58 -46.51 -39.23
CA PRO A 5 -4.63 -46.86 -38.20
C PRO A 5 -4.84 -46.13 -36.86
N ASN A 6 -5.18 -44.84 -36.85
CA ASN A 6 -5.28 -44.06 -35.60
C ASN A 6 -6.65 -44.19 -34.92
N LEU A 7 -7.71 -43.81 -35.63
CA LEU A 7 -9.09 -43.69 -35.13
C LEU A 7 -9.92 -44.97 -35.32
N LYS A 8 -9.35 -46.00 -35.97
CA LYS A 8 -10.02 -47.28 -36.27
C LYS A 8 -11.33 -47.11 -37.07
N LEU A 9 -11.39 -46.10 -37.93
CA LEU A 9 -12.57 -45.82 -38.77
C LEU A 9 -12.70 -46.91 -39.86
N PRO A 10 -13.88 -47.50 -40.05
CA PRO A 10 -14.08 -48.54 -41.06
C PRO A 10 -13.98 -47.99 -42.48
N TYR A 11 -13.25 -48.69 -43.33
CA TYR A 11 -13.25 -48.42 -44.76
C TYR A 11 -14.46 -49.07 -45.46
N ILE A 12 -14.86 -48.53 -46.61
CA ILE A 12 -15.84 -49.16 -47.51
C ILE A 12 -15.14 -50.24 -48.35
N ALA A 13 -15.70 -51.45 -48.34
CA ALA A 13 -15.13 -52.61 -49.05
C ALA A 13 -15.03 -52.35 -50.56
N PRO A 14 -14.03 -52.96 -51.25
CA PRO A 14 -13.88 -52.83 -52.70
C PRO A 14 -15.10 -53.37 -53.47
N ALA A 15 -15.19 -53.04 -54.77
CA ALA A 15 -16.27 -53.40 -55.71
C ALA A 15 -17.64 -52.69 -55.51
N GLN A 16 -17.71 -51.61 -54.72
CA GLN A 16 -18.88 -50.73 -54.59
C GLN A 16 -18.89 -49.61 -55.65
N ALA A 17 -18.89 -49.96 -56.95
CA ALA A 17 -18.89 -48.99 -58.07
C ALA A 17 -17.85 -47.85 -57.93
N GLN A 18 -16.64 -48.18 -57.47
CA GLN A 18 -15.52 -47.26 -57.23
C GLN A 18 -15.72 -46.13 -56.20
N LYS A 19 -16.90 -46.01 -55.55
CA LYS A 19 -17.15 -45.00 -54.50
C LYS A 19 -16.23 -45.12 -53.28
N HIS A 20 -15.75 -46.34 -53.02
CA HIS A 20 -14.81 -46.64 -51.94
C HIS A 20 -13.48 -45.88 -52.09
N VAL A 21 -13.06 -45.52 -53.31
CA VAL A 21 -11.76 -44.86 -53.54
C VAL A 21 -11.75 -43.47 -52.90
N THR A 22 -12.64 -42.58 -53.35
CA THR A 22 -12.71 -41.19 -52.87
C THR A 22 -13.18 -41.11 -51.42
N HIS A 23 -14.09 -42.00 -51.00
CA HIS A 23 -14.53 -42.04 -49.61
C HIS A 23 -13.42 -42.51 -48.67
N ASN A 24 -12.71 -43.60 -48.98
CA ASN A 24 -11.64 -44.09 -48.10
C ASN A 24 -10.45 -43.12 -48.07
N GLU A 25 -10.23 -42.33 -49.13
CA GLU A 25 -9.29 -41.21 -49.12
C GLU A 25 -9.70 -40.10 -48.13
N ALA A 26 -10.97 -39.69 -48.13
CA ALA A 26 -11.48 -38.74 -47.13
C ALA A 26 -11.39 -39.30 -45.69
N ILE A 27 -11.64 -40.59 -45.51
CA ILE A 27 -11.53 -41.27 -44.21
C ILE A 27 -10.07 -41.33 -43.74
N ARG A 28 -9.10 -41.54 -44.65
CA ARG A 28 -7.65 -41.44 -44.35
C ARG A 28 -7.22 -40.04 -43.93
N ALA A 29 -7.73 -39.01 -44.61
CA ALA A 29 -7.48 -37.63 -44.23
C ALA A 29 -8.05 -37.30 -42.83
N LEU A 30 -9.27 -37.76 -42.53
CA LEU A 30 -9.85 -37.59 -41.19
C LEU A 30 -9.05 -38.31 -40.11
N ASP A 31 -8.54 -39.50 -40.39
CA ASP A 31 -7.67 -40.24 -39.47
C ASP A 31 -6.38 -39.50 -39.14
N ALA A 32 -5.81 -38.80 -40.13
CA ALA A 32 -4.61 -38.02 -39.94
C ALA A 32 -4.86 -36.71 -39.17
N LEU A 33 -5.97 -36.03 -39.49
CA LEU A 33 -6.21 -34.62 -39.12
C LEU A 33 -7.11 -34.41 -37.88
N VAL A 34 -7.84 -35.42 -37.43
CA VAL A 34 -8.65 -35.31 -36.21
C VAL A 34 -7.82 -35.78 -35.01
N HIS A 35 -7.81 -34.98 -33.93
CA HIS A 35 -6.95 -35.20 -32.76
C HIS A 35 -5.49 -35.44 -33.18
N ILE A 36 -4.92 -34.47 -33.91
CA ILE A 36 -3.58 -34.60 -34.49
C ILE A 36 -2.58 -34.88 -33.37
N GLY A 37 -2.03 -36.08 -33.36
CA GLY A 37 -0.91 -36.47 -32.51
C GLY A 37 0.25 -36.87 -33.40
N VAL A 38 1.32 -36.10 -33.34
CA VAL A 38 2.56 -36.35 -34.08
C VAL A 38 3.63 -36.90 -33.14
N GLU A 39 4.50 -37.73 -33.66
CA GLU A 39 5.60 -38.32 -32.90
C GLU A 39 6.71 -37.30 -32.64
N ASP A 40 6.97 -36.44 -33.63
CA ASP A 40 8.09 -35.50 -33.64
C ASP A 40 7.75 -34.34 -34.62
N ARG A 41 8.38 -33.18 -34.42
CA ARG A 41 8.28 -31.99 -35.29
C ARG A 41 9.61 -31.38 -35.74
N ASP A 42 10.74 -31.91 -35.29
CA ASP A 42 12.08 -31.40 -35.56
C ASP A 42 12.90 -32.26 -36.55
N LEU A 43 12.31 -33.37 -37.03
CA LEU A 43 12.86 -34.18 -38.12
C LEU A 43 12.67 -33.53 -39.51
N ALA A 44 13.77 -33.42 -40.25
CA ALA A 44 13.78 -32.98 -41.65
C ALA A 44 13.79 -34.15 -42.66
N GLU A 45 14.03 -35.38 -42.19
CA GLU A 45 14.06 -36.60 -43.00
C GLU A 45 13.09 -37.64 -42.44
N PRO A 46 12.37 -38.37 -43.31
CA PRO A 46 11.48 -39.43 -42.87
C PRO A 46 12.25 -40.55 -42.15
N PRO A 47 11.69 -41.13 -41.06
CA PRO A 47 12.22 -42.35 -40.48
C PRO A 47 12.36 -43.47 -41.52
N ALA A 48 13.36 -44.33 -41.36
CA ALA A 48 13.61 -45.43 -42.30
C ALA A 48 12.50 -46.49 -42.27
N GLU A 49 11.87 -46.70 -41.10
CA GLU A 49 10.77 -47.65 -40.90
C GLU A 49 9.61 -46.99 -40.13
N PRO A 50 8.84 -46.10 -40.77
CA PRO A 50 7.70 -45.46 -40.13
C PRO A 50 6.56 -46.47 -39.93
N ALA A 51 5.94 -46.44 -38.75
CA ALA A 51 4.76 -47.26 -38.48
C ALA A 51 3.54 -46.75 -39.27
N ASP A 52 2.63 -47.64 -39.65
CA ASP A 52 1.38 -47.23 -40.28
C ASP A 52 0.54 -46.39 -39.31
N GLY A 53 0.14 -45.20 -39.76
CA GLY A 53 -0.52 -44.17 -38.96
C GLY A 53 0.41 -43.18 -38.26
N ALA A 54 1.73 -43.36 -38.33
CA ALA A 54 2.70 -42.42 -37.78
C ALA A 54 2.53 -41.05 -38.43
N ARG A 55 2.62 -39.99 -37.62
CA ARG A 55 2.45 -38.61 -38.07
C ARG A 55 3.59 -37.75 -37.57
N TYR A 56 4.01 -36.81 -38.39
CA TYR A 56 5.09 -35.87 -38.11
C TYR A 56 4.70 -34.48 -38.58
N ILE A 57 5.23 -33.45 -37.92
CA ILE A 57 5.32 -32.13 -38.53
C ILE A 57 6.68 -32.08 -39.23
N VAL A 58 6.69 -31.83 -40.54
CA VAL A 58 7.95 -31.80 -41.30
C VAL A 58 8.74 -30.55 -40.92
N ALA A 59 9.97 -30.74 -40.42
CA ALA A 59 10.84 -29.62 -40.05
C ALA A 59 11.35 -28.85 -41.28
N ALA A 60 11.89 -27.65 -41.04
CA ALA A 60 12.52 -26.87 -42.09
C ALA A 60 13.75 -27.57 -42.68
N GLY A 61 13.97 -27.41 -44.00
CA GLY A 61 15.08 -28.08 -44.70
C GLY A 61 14.78 -29.54 -45.05
N ALA A 62 13.51 -29.82 -45.35
CA ALA A 62 13.02 -31.16 -45.57
C ALA A 62 13.72 -31.85 -46.75
N SER A 63 14.04 -33.13 -46.59
CA SER A 63 14.80 -33.91 -47.56
C SER A 63 14.18 -35.29 -47.78
N GLY A 64 14.68 -36.04 -48.77
CA GLY A 64 14.17 -37.37 -49.11
C GLY A 64 12.70 -37.32 -49.53
N ALA A 65 11.86 -38.19 -48.95
CA ALA A 65 10.43 -38.23 -49.27
C ALA A 65 9.65 -37.02 -48.73
N TRP A 66 10.24 -36.21 -47.86
CA TRP A 66 9.61 -35.02 -47.26
C TRP A 66 9.99 -33.71 -47.95
N ALA A 67 10.84 -33.74 -48.98
CA ALA A 67 11.27 -32.54 -49.69
C ALA A 67 10.07 -31.71 -50.19
N GLU A 68 10.15 -30.38 -50.01
CA GLU A 68 9.10 -29.39 -50.35
C GLU A 68 7.82 -29.42 -49.49
N HIS A 69 7.79 -30.21 -48.41
CA HIS A 69 6.63 -30.34 -47.51
C HIS A 69 6.87 -29.73 -46.13
N GLU A 70 7.75 -28.73 -46.00
CA GLU A 70 8.04 -28.07 -44.72
C GLU A 70 6.77 -27.54 -44.03
N ASN A 71 6.67 -27.78 -42.72
CA ASN A 71 5.53 -27.46 -41.85
C ASN A 71 4.24 -28.25 -42.12
N GLU A 72 4.18 -29.09 -43.13
CA GLU A 72 3.01 -29.93 -43.39
C GLU A 72 2.92 -31.07 -42.37
N ILE A 73 1.70 -31.57 -42.16
CA ILE A 73 1.51 -32.83 -41.42
C ILE A 73 1.79 -33.97 -42.39
N ALA A 74 2.89 -34.68 -42.18
CA ALA A 74 3.21 -35.91 -42.88
C ALA A 74 2.58 -37.09 -42.13
N ALA A 75 1.72 -37.86 -42.79
CA ALA A 75 1.12 -39.08 -42.26
C ALA A 75 1.54 -40.29 -43.09
N PHE A 76 2.13 -41.31 -42.47
CA PHE A 76 2.46 -42.56 -43.15
C PHE A 76 1.22 -43.46 -43.16
N GLN A 77 0.69 -43.75 -44.34
CA GLN A 77 -0.56 -44.51 -44.52
C GLN A 77 -0.45 -45.41 -45.75
N ASP A 78 -0.86 -46.68 -45.62
CA ASP A 78 -0.88 -47.65 -46.72
C ASP A 78 0.50 -47.80 -47.42
N GLY A 79 1.60 -47.62 -46.67
CA GLY A 79 2.96 -47.73 -47.18
C GLY A 79 3.49 -46.50 -47.93
N ALA A 80 2.78 -45.36 -47.88
CA ALA A 80 3.20 -44.10 -48.49
C ALA A 80 2.98 -42.90 -47.55
N TRP A 81 3.70 -41.81 -47.81
CA TRP A 81 3.49 -40.54 -47.12
C TRP A 81 2.35 -39.76 -47.77
N ALA A 82 1.41 -39.30 -46.96
CA ALA A 82 0.41 -38.30 -47.31
C ALA A 82 0.73 -37.00 -46.57
N PHE A 83 0.66 -35.86 -47.26
CA PHE A 83 0.97 -34.56 -46.68
C PHE A 83 -0.27 -33.67 -46.65
N TYR A 84 -0.41 -32.93 -45.55
CA TYR A 84 -1.54 -32.04 -45.33
C TYR A 84 -1.06 -30.64 -44.92
N VAL A 85 -1.36 -29.67 -45.77
CA VAL A 85 -1.09 -28.24 -45.51
C VAL A 85 -1.94 -27.75 -44.33
N PRO A 86 -1.33 -27.24 -43.24
CA PRO A 86 -2.07 -26.76 -42.09
C PRO A 86 -2.85 -25.47 -42.38
N ARG A 87 -3.98 -25.31 -41.69
CA ARG A 87 -4.76 -24.05 -41.68
C ARG A 87 -4.65 -23.39 -40.32
N GLU A 88 -4.74 -22.06 -40.31
CA GLU A 88 -4.64 -21.29 -39.06
C GLU A 88 -5.63 -21.83 -38.02
N GLY A 89 -5.13 -22.07 -36.81
CA GLY A 89 -5.91 -22.65 -35.71
C GLY A 89 -5.90 -24.18 -35.61
N TRP A 90 -5.27 -24.91 -36.54
CA TRP A 90 -5.00 -26.33 -36.35
C TRP A 90 -4.11 -26.56 -35.12
N THR A 91 -4.43 -27.58 -34.32
CA THR A 91 -3.66 -27.97 -33.14
C THR A 91 -3.15 -29.38 -33.27
N ALA A 92 -1.93 -29.62 -32.79
CA ALA A 92 -1.30 -30.93 -32.76
C ALA A 92 -0.60 -31.17 -31.43
N TRP A 93 -0.72 -32.38 -30.90
CA TRP A 93 0.07 -32.86 -29.76
C TRP A 93 1.37 -33.46 -30.28
N VAL A 94 2.51 -32.98 -29.76
CA VAL A 94 3.86 -33.40 -30.13
C VAL A 94 4.38 -34.30 -29.03
N ALA A 95 4.51 -35.60 -29.31
CA ALA A 95 4.65 -36.63 -28.30
C ALA A 95 6.02 -36.68 -27.62
N ASP A 96 7.08 -36.40 -28.35
CA ASP A 96 8.46 -36.32 -27.85
C ASP A 96 8.70 -35.10 -26.94
N GLU A 97 8.01 -33.99 -27.18
CA GLU A 97 8.11 -32.76 -26.38
C GLU A 97 7.08 -32.64 -25.23
N ASP A 98 6.07 -33.52 -25.17
CA ASP A 98 4.93 -33.40 -24.23
C ASP A 98 4.22 -32.03 -24.35
N LEU A 99 4.04 -31.54 -25.59
CA LEU A 99 3.62 -30.18 -25.90
C LEU A 99 2.46 -30.13 -26.91
N LEU A 100 1.46 -29.29 -26.63
CA LEU A 100 0.46 -28.89 -27.63
C LEU A 100 1.00 -27.71 -28.46
N VAL A 101 0.95 -27.82 -29.78
CA VAL A 101 1.30 -26.75 -30.73
C VAL A 101 0.09 -26.33 -31.57
N ALA A 102 0.11 -25.09 -32.07
CA ALA A 102 -0.90 -24.55 -32.95
C ALA A 102 -0.27 -23.88 -34.18
N TRP A 103 -0.89 -24.04 -35.35
CA TRP A 103 -0.50 -23.34 -36.56
C TRP A 103 -1.02 -21.89 -36.54
N ASN A 104 -0.11 -20.92 -36.52
CA ASN A 104 -0.45 -19.48 -36.49
C ASN A 104 -0.57 -18.83 -37.88
N GLY A 105 -0.61 -19.63 -38.95
CA GLY A 105 -0.58 -19.15 -40.33
C GLY A 105 0.81 -19.07 -40.95
N MET A 106 1.89 -19.14 -40.15
CA MET A 106 3.28 -19.09 -40.63
C MET A 106 4.17 -20.22 -40.08
N SER A 107 3.92 -20.68 -38.84
CA SER A 107 4.74 -21.67 -38.15
C SER A 107 3.93 -22.41 -37.08
N TRP A 108 4.39 -23.61 -36.70
CA TRP A 108 3.88 -24.33 -35.52
C TRP A 108 4.50 -23.74 -34.24
N VAL A 109 3.69 -23.06 -33.45
CA VAL A 109 4.11 -22.45 -32.18
C VAL A 109 3.49 -23.21 -31.00
N PRO A 110 4.10 -23.21 -29.80
CA PRO A 110 3.43 -23.72 -28.61
C PRO A 110 2.04 -23.12 -28.49
N ALA A 111 1.02 -23.96 -28.27
CA ALA A 111 -0.35 -23.55 -28.02
C ALA A 111 -0.43 -22.97 -26.60
N ALA A 112 0.19 -21.81 -26.42
CA ALA A 112 0.07 -21.02 -25.21
C ALA A 112 -1.36 -20.49 -25.08
N LEU A 113 -1.73 -20.06 -23.87
CA LEU A 113 -2.86 -19.16 -23.71
C LEU A 113 -2.68 -18.01 -24.71
N VAL A 114 -3.66 -17.80 -25.59
CA VAL A 114 -3.67 -16.69 -26.55
C VAL A 114 -3.25 -15.39 -25.84
N ASP A 115 -2.34 -14.64 -26.43
CA ASP A 115 -1.94 -13.30 -25.95
C ASP A 115 -2.70 -12.24 -26.76
N PRO A 116 -3.54 -11.41 -26.12
CA PRO A 116 -3.78 -11.32 -24.68
C PRO A 116 -4.68 -12.43 -24.14
N THR A 117 -4.30 -13.00 -22.99
CA THR A 117 -5.17 -13.94 -22.28
C THR A 117 -6.21 -13.11 -21.54
N PRO A 118 -7.50 -13.17 -21.91
CA PRO A 118 -8.47 -12.22 -21.39
C PRO A 118 -8.71 -12.37 -19.88
N LYS A 119 -8.58 -13.60 -19.35
CA LYS A 119 -8.78 -13.96 -17.94
C LYS A 119 -7.95 -15.20 -17.59
N LEU A 120 -7.35 -15.21 -16.39
CA LEU A 120 -6.61 -16.35 -15.83
C LEU A 120 -6.99 -16.54 -14.36
N GLY A 121 -7.59 -17.69 -14.05
CA GLY A 121 -7.99 -18.07 -12.70
C GLY A 121 -7.21 -19.29 -12.20
N ILE A 122 -6.66 -19.22 -10.98
CA ILE A 122 -5.97 -20.32 -10.30
C ILE A 122 -6.77 -20.66 -9.04
N ASN A 123 -7.50 -21.78 -9.04
CA ASN A 123 -8.47 -22.17 -8.00
C ASN A 123 -9.55 -21.09 -7.68
N ALA A 124 -9.70 -20.10 -8.56
CA ALA A 124 -10.66 -19.01 -8.46
C ALA A 124 -11.18 -18.66 -9.85
N THR A 125 -12.41 -18.16 -9.93
CA THR A 125 -12.98 -17.65 -11.18
C THR A 125 -12.54 -16.22 -11.41
N ALA A 126 -11.73 -15.98 -12.44
CA ALA A 126 -11.40 -14.62 -12.89
C ALA A 126 -12.60 -13.95 -13.55
N ASP A 127 -12.73 -12.63 -13.36
CA ASP A 127 -13.84 -11.82 -13.85
C ASP A 127 -13.36 -10.64 -14.73
N ALA A 128 -14.24 -9.72 -15.10
CA ALA A 128 -13.87 -8.58 -15.96
C ALA A 128 -12.99 -7.54 -15.26
N THR A 129 -13.05 -7.49 -13.93
CA THR A 129 -12.30 -6.63 -13.02
C THR A 129 -11.03 -7.34 -12.56
N ASN A 130 -11.16 -8.53 -11.97
CA ASN A 130 -10.07 -9.38 -11.50
C ASN A 130 -9.67 -10.38 -12.59
N ARG A 131 -9.00 -9.87 -13.63
CA ARG A 131 -8.60 -10.71 -14.78
C ARG A 131 -7.51 -11.74 -14.44
N LEU A 132 -6.72 -11.48 -13.40
CA LEU A 132 -5.90 -12.49 -12.73
C LEU A 132 -6.49 -12.73 -11.34
N ALA A 133 -6.98 -13.94 -11.08
CA ALA A 133 -7.56 -14.33 -9.78
C ALA A 133 -6.85 -15.57 -9.25
N VAL A 134 -6.38 -15.52 -8.00
CA VAL A 134 -5.65 -16.63 -7.36
C VAL A 134 -6.26 -16.92 -5.98
N ALA A 135 -6.72 -18.15 -5.77
CA ALA A 135 -7.11 -18.66 -4.46
C ALA A 135 -6.16 -19.78 -4.04
N ALA A 136 -5.07 -19.42 -3.36
CA ALA A 136 -4.03 -20.33 -2.93
C ALA A 136 -3.43 -19.89 -1.60
N PRO A 137 -2.72 -20.77 -0.87
CA PRO A 137 -1.98 -20.38 0.33
C PRO A 137 -0.89 -19.32 0.08
N ALA A 138 -0.33 -19.25 -1.14
CA ALA A 138 0.69 -18.28 -1.52
C ALA A 138 0.68 -17.99 -3.04
N SER A 139 1.25 -16.85 -3.43
CA SER A 139 1.63 -16.52 -4.81
C SER A 139 3.10 -16.13 -4.83
N LEU A 140 3.92 -16.85 -5.60
CA LEU A 140 5.35 -16.56 -5.73
C LEU A 140 5.60 -15.78 -7.03
N PHE A 141 6.18 -14.60 -6.91
CA PHE A 141 6.69 -13.82 -8.03
C PHE A 141 8.21 -13.79 -7.94
N THR A 142 8.88 -14.58 -8.79
CA THR A 142 10.34 -14.77 -8.74
C THR A 142 11.04 -14.14 -9.97
N HIS A 143 12.37 -14.07 -9.92
CA HIS A 143 13.21 -13.53 -10.97
C HIS A 143 13.90 -14.65 -11.77
N GLU A 144 14.30 -14.34 -13.00
CA GLU A 144 15.20 -15.17 -13.84
C GLU A 144 16.68 -14.72 -13.71
N GLY A 145 17.04 -13.98 -12.66
CA GLY A 145 18.37 -13.41 -12.47
C GLY A 145 18.30 -12.00 -11.89
N GLY A 146 18.71 -10.98 -12.66
CA GLY A 146 18.99 -9.63 -12.17
C GLY A 146 17.94 -8.99 -11.23
N GLY A 147 16.64 -9.11 -11.50
CA GLY A 147 15.61 -8.57 -10.62
C GLY A 147 14.16 -8.89 -11.04
N HIS A 148 13.21 -8.48 -10.20
CA HIS A 148 11.76 -8.61 -10.41
C HIS A 148 11.05 -7.30 -10.02
N GLN A 149 10.01 -6.90 -10.75
CA GLN A 149 9.23 -5.69 -10.47
C GLN A 149 7.74 -5.93 -10.70
N LEU A 150 6.91 -5.45 -9.77
CA LEU A 150 5.49 -5.26 -9.98
C LEU A 150 5.25 -3.81 -10.44
N LYS A 151 4.79 -3.64 -11.67
CA LYS A 151 4.43 -2.33 -12.22
C LYS A 151 2.93 -2.11 -12.05
N ILE A 152 2.57 -1.23 -11.11
CA ILE A 152 1.19 -0.80 -10.86
C ILE A 152 1.03 0.59 -11.47
N ASN A 153 0.26 0.69 -12.55
CA ASN A 153 0.07 1.92 -13.30
C ASN A 153 -1.39 2.39 -13.19
N LYS A 154 -1.58 3.67 -12.86
CA LYS A 154 -2.90 4.32 -12.79
C LYS A 154 -3.09 5.27 -13.98
N ALA A 155 -4.33 5.47 -14.43
CA ALA A 155 -4.61 6.23 -15.65
C ALA A 155 -4.56 7.75 -15.43
N ALA A 156 -5.04 8.22 -14.28
CA ALA A 156 -5.05 9.63 -13.90
C ALA A 156 -4.42 9.87 -12.52
N SER A 157 -4.11 11.14 -12.23
CA SER A 157 -3.58 11.54 -10.92
C SER A 157 -4.56 11.25 -9.79
N SER A 158 -5.88 11.33 -10.04
CA SER A 158 -6.93 11.06 -9.05
C SER A 158 -7.25 9.58 -8.83
N ASP A 159 -6.71 8.69 -9.66
CA ASP A 159 -6.99 7.25 -9.55
C ASP A 159 -6.11 6.59 -8.47
N SER A 160 -6.43 5.34 -8.15
CA SER A 160 -5.63 4.52 -7.24
C SER A 160 -4.75 3.52 -7.98
N GLY A 161 -3.47 3.47 -7.61
CA GLY A 161 -2.52 2.41 -7.94
C GLY A 161 -1.94 1.84 -6.66
N THR A 162 -2.67 0.91 -6.04
CA THR A 162 -2.42 0.47 -4.65
C THR A 162 -2.39 -1.05 -4.52
N ILE A 163 -1.86 -1.50 -3.38
CA ILE A 163 -2.03 -2.87 -2.87
C ILE A 163 -3.02 -2.78 -1.71
N LEU A 164 -4.16 -3.45 -1.87
CA LEU A 164 -5.24 -3.51 -0.89
C LEU A 164 -5.23 -4.85 -0.16
N PHE A 165 -5.15 -4.81 1.17
CA PHE A 165 -5.25 -5.96 2.06
C PHE A 165 -6.67 -6.06 2.60
N GLN A 166 -7.26 -7.26 2.54
CA GLN A 166 -8.66 -7.49 2.89
C GLN A 166 -8.85 -8.65 3.88
N THR A 167 -9.95 -8.60 4.63
CA THR A 167 -10.49 -9.75 5.37
C THR A 167 -11.95 -9.91 5.00
N ASN A 168 -12.33 -11.10 4.53
CA ASN A 168 -13.71 -11.40 4.09
C ASN A 168 -14.27 -10.32 3.15
N TRP A 169 -13.53 -10.01 2.08
CA TRP A 169 -13.90 -9.01 1.06
C TRP A 169 -14.03 -7.56 1.54
N SER A 170 -13.60 -7.26 2.77
CA SER A 170 -13.61 -5.92 3.35
C SER A 170 -12.18 -5.40 3.51
N GLY A 171 -11.92 -4.18 3.04
CA GLY A 171 -10.60 -3.53 3.13
C GLY A 171 -10.13 -3.31 4.57
N ARG A 172 -8.85 -3.56 4.84
CA ARG A 172 -8.24 -3.41 6.17
C ARG A 172 -7.00 -2.54 6.17
N ALA A 173 -6.18 -2.66 5.13
CA ALA A 173 -5.02 -1.81 4.92
C ALA A 173 -4.82 -1.57 3.42
N GLU A 174 -4.28 -0.42 3.06
CA GLU A 174 -3.99 -0.06 1.68
C GLU A 174 -2.68 0.73 1.63
N MET A 175 -1.82 0.43 0.65
CA MET A 175 -0.59 1.18 0.41
C MET A 175 -0.36 1.42 -1.08
N GLY A 176 0.15 2.60 -1.44
CA GLY A 176 0.39 2.97 -2.84
C GLY A 176 0.02 4.42 -3.15
N LEU A 177 -0.25 4.69 -4.41
CA LEU A 177 -0.76 6.00 -4.87
C LEU A 177 -2.28 5.97 -4.74
N ALA A 178 -2.82 6.54 -3.66
CA ALA A 178 -4.21 6.33 -3.25
C ALA A 178 -5.05 7.61 -3.43
N GLY A 179 -5.51 7.86 -4.66
CA GLY A 179 -6.36 9.01 -4.98
C GLY A 179 -5.60 10.31 -5.29
N ASP A 180 -4.28 10.29 -5.24
CA ASP A 180 -3.38 11.33 -5.74
C ASP A 180 -2.02 10.71 -6.18
N ASP A 181 -0.96 11.52 -6.29
CA ASP A 181 0.40 11.08 -6.66
C ASP A 181 1.38 10.98 -5.46
N ASN A 182 0.93 11.24 -4.23
CA ASN A 182 1.69 10.96 -3.01
C ASN A 182 1.67 9.47 -2.69
N TYR A 183 2.58 9.03 -1.82
CA TYR A 183 2.61 7.63 -1.37
C TYR A 183 1.97 7.48 0.00
N HIS A 184 0.93 6.66 0.07
CA HIS A 184 0.03 6.55 1.22
C HIS A 184 0.16 5.21 1.93
N PHE A 185 -0.09 5.23 3.25
CA PHE A 185 -0.34 4.05 4.07
C PHE A 185 -1.59 4.28 4.90
N LYS A 186 -2.62 3.47 4.64
CA LYS A 186 -3.96 3.64 5.20
C LYS A 186 -4.41 2.36 5.88
N VAL A 187 -5.17 2.51 6.97
CA VAL A 187 -5.83 1.39 7.65
C VAL A 187 -7.30 1.68 7.86
N SER A 188 -8.11 0.63 7.90
CA SER A 188 -9.55 0.72 8.10
C SER A 188 -10.04 -0.36 9.06
N PRO A 189 -10.85 -0.01 10.07
CA PRO A 189 -11.49 -0.99 10.94
C PRO A 189 -12.61 -1.77 10.24
N ASP A 190 -13.22 -1.23 9.19
CA ASP A 190 -14.49 -1.73 8.63
C ASP A 190 -14.57 -1.77 7.09
N GLY A 191 -13.55 -1.25 6.40
CA GLY A 191 -13.49 -1.11 4.95
C GLY A 191 -14.14 0.17 4.41
N ASN A 192 -14.74 1.00 5.27
CA ASN A 192 -15.44 2.24 4.91
C ASN A 192 -14.74 3.48 5.48
N VAL A 193 -14.39 3.45 6.76
CA VAL A 193 -13.67 4.53 7.44
C VAL A 193 -12.18 4.28 7.28
N TRP A 194 -11.46 5.21 6.66
CA TRP A 194 -10.02 5.08 6.42
C TRP A 194 -9.23 6.11 7.21
N TYR A 195 -8.19 5.65 7.89
CA TYR A 195 -7.25 6.49 8.62
C TYR A 195 -5.92 6.56 7.87
N GLU A 196 -5.47 7.78 7.62
CA GLU A 196 -4.20 8.06 6.96
C GLU A 196 -3.06 8.01 7.99
N ALA A 197 -2.28 6.92 7.99
CA ALA A 197 -1.22 6.72 8.96
C ALA A 197 0.08 7.42 8.53
N ILE A 198 0.47 7.27 7.26
CA ILE A 198 1.68 7.85 6.67
C ILE A 198 1.35 8.40 5.30
N VAL A 199 1.78 9.64 5.03
CA VAL A 199 1.81 10.20 3.66
C VAL A 199 3.22 10.68 3.35
N ILE A 200 3.77 10.24 2.23
CA ILE A 200 5.04 10.72 1.69
C ILE A 200 4.72 11.65 0.51
N ASP A 201 5.08 12.93 0.66
CA ASP A 201 4.86 13.93 -0.36
C ASP A 201 5.69 13.64 -1.61
N ARG A 202 5.03 13.63 -2.78
CA ARG A 202 5.66 13.27 -4.07
C ARG A 202 6.79 14.20 -4.49
N SER A 203 6.77 15.46 -4.05
CA SER A 203 7.67 16.50 -4.55
C SER A 203 8.91 16.65 -3.65
N SER A 204 8.73 16.45 -2.35
CA SER A 204 9.74 16.72 -1.33
C SER A 204 10.23 15.47 -0.60
N GLY A 205 9.54 14.33 -0.73
CA GLY A 205 9.83 13.11 0.03
C GLY A 205 9.56 13.24 1.54
N ARG A 206 8.89 14.32 1.97
CA ARG A 206 8.58 14.54 3.39
C ARG A 206 7.53 13.56 3.86
N VAL A 207 7.79 12.97 5.03
CA VAL A 207 6.88 12.03 5.69
C VAL A 207 6.00 12.77 6.70
N SER A 208 4.69 12.69 6.51
CA SER A 208 3.69 13.13 7.49
C SER A 208 3.08 11.92 8.20
N LEU A 209 2.62 12.13 9.45
CA LEU A 209 1.94 11.11 10.26
C LEU A 209 0.57 11.66 10.70
N PRO A 210 -0.42 11.79 9.81
CA PRO A 210 -1.64 12.57 10.06
C PRO A 210 -2.47 12.03 11.22
N ALA A 211 -2.57 10.70 11.36
CA ALA A 211 -3.28 10.05 12.45
C ALA A 211 -2.47 9.98 13.77
N THR A 212 -1.22 10.44 13.79
CA THR A 212 -0.39 10.41 15.01
C THR A 212 -0.51 11.73 15.75
N PRO A 213 -0.95 11.74 17.02
CA PRO A 213 -0.93 12.95 17.84
C PRO A 213 0.49 13.50 17.91
N ARG A 214 0.68 14.75 17.49
CA ARG A 214 1.96 15.45 17.62
C ARG A 214 1.83 16.52 18.68
N ARG A 215 2.91 16.74 19.41
CA ARG A 215 3.10 17.95 20.20
C ARG A 215 3.01 19.14 19.25
N GLU A 216 2.26 20.16 19.63
CA GLU A 216 2.19 21.38 18.84
C GLU A 216 3.54 22.09 18.87
N VAL A 217 4.06 22.45 17.70
CA VAL A 217 5.24 23.30 17.54
C VAL A 217 4.75 24.70 17.21
N LEU A 218 5.10 25.69 18.04
CA LEU A 218 4.64 27.06 17.85
C LEU A 218 5.29 27.69 16.61
N GLY A 219 4.50 28.43 15.84
CA GLY A 219 5.00 29.30 14.76
C GLY A 219 5.08 30.80 15.14
N ALA A 220 4.67 31.15 16.36
CA ALA A 220 4.70 32.49 16.93
C ALA A 220 4.64 32.44 18.46
N SER A 221 5.02 33.53 19.13
CA SER A 221 4.85 33.66 20.58
C SER A 221 3.39 33.49 20.99
N ARG A 222 3.15 32.85 22.13
CA ARG A 222 1.82 32.52 22.62
C ARG A 222 1.58 33.07 24.02
N THR A 223 0.38 33.60 24.21
CA THR A 223 -0.14 33.99 25.52
C THR A 223 -1.32 33.11 25.88
N TYR A 224 -1.27 32.50 27.07
CA TYR A 224 -2.40 31.86 27.72
C TYR A 224 -2.98 32.83 28.75
N TYR A 225 -4.29 33.06 28.71
CA TYR A 225 -4.98 33.95 29.62
C TYR A 225 -5.60 33.15 30.76
N VAL A 226 -5.53 33.69 31.97
CA VAL A 226 -6.14 33.10 33.16
C VAL A 226 -6.95 34.16 33.90
N ASP A 227 -8.22 33.88 34.14
CA ASP A 227 -9.11 34.74 34.92
C ASP A 227 -9.78 33.88 36.01
N PRO A 228 -9.52 34.15 37.30
CA PRO A 228 -10.02 33.31 38.38
C PRO A 228 -11.53 33.50 38.61
N ASN A 229 -12.10 34.60 38.12
CA ASN A 229 -13.49 34.99 38.34
C ASN A 229 -14.40 34.55 37.19
N THR A 230 -13.91 34.65 35.96
CA THR A 230 -14.72 34.40 34.74
C THR A 230 -14.22 33.28 33.85
N GLY A 231 -13.00 32.78 34.08
CA GLY A 231 -12.39 31.72 33.28
C GLY A 231 -13.00 30.34 33.52
N SER A 232 -12.66 29.39 32.63
CA SER A 232 -13.01 27.97 32.74
C SER A 232 -11.86 27.10 32.23
N ASP A 233 -11.53 26.03 32.95
CA ASP A 233 -10.48 25.09 32.53
C ASP A 233 -10.88 24.18 31.36
N ALA A 234 -12.13 24.29 30.90
CA ALA A 234 -12.61 23.71 29.65
C ALA A 234 -12.32 24.60 28.42
N ASN A 235 -11.91 25.86 28.62
CA ASN A 235 -11.57 26.78 27.53
C ASN A 235 -10.20 26.43 26.92
N ASP A 236 -9.81 27.14 25.85
CA ASP A 236 -8.49 27.00 25.21
C ASP A 236 -7.40 27.90 25.82
N GLY A 237 -7.80 28.93 26.58
CA GLY A 237 -6.90 29.91 27.18
C GLY A 237 -6.28 30.89 26.18
N LEU A 238 -6.63 30.88 24.90
CA LEU A 238 -5.91 31.63 23.85
C LEU A 238 -6.38 33.09 23.68
N SER A 239 -7.44 33.48 24.40
CA SER A 239 -7.93 34.86 24.44
C SER A 239 -8.43 35.22 25.84
N PRO A 240 -8.52 36.51 26.22
CA PRO A 240 -9.14 36.91 27.48
C PRO A 240 -10.58 36.40 27.65
N SER A 241 -11.36 36.36 26.56
CA SER A 241 -12.75 35.85 26.56
C SER A 241 -12.87 34.33 26.68
N SER A 242 -11.76 33.61 26.47
CA SER A 242 -11.67 32.16 26.59
C SER A 242 -10.57 31.76 27.58
N ALA A 243 -10.37 32.58 28.63
CA ALA A 243 -9.33 32.35 29.63
C ALA A 243 -9.55 31.05 30.41
N PHE A 244 -8.46 30.42 30.84
CA PHE A 244 -8.50 29.36 31.85
C PHE A 244 -8.95 29.94 33.20
N GLN A 245 -9.47 29.09 34.08
CA GLN A 245 -9.81 29.50 35.44
C GLN A 245 -8.59 29.43 36.36
N THR A 246 -7.76 28.38 36.20
CA THR A 246 -6.66 28.08 37.11
C THR A 246 -5.29 28.34 36.47
N ILE A 247 -4.33 28.74 37.32
CA ILE A 247 -2.93 28.89 36.91
C ILE A 247 -2.35 27.52 36.48
N GLN A 248 -2.72 26.45 37.17
CA GLN A 248 -2.24 25.10 36.86
C GLN A 248 -2.64 24.66 35.44
N LYS A 249 -3.90 24.91 35.02
CA LYS A 249 -4.34 24.55 33.67
C LYS A 249 -3.54 25.29 32.59
N ALA A 250 -3.20 26.56 32.83
CA ALA A 250 -2.35 27.34 31.93
C ALA A 250 -0.92 26.79 31.88
N ILE A 251 -0.34 26.41 33.03
CA ILE A 251 0.98 25.77 33.10
C ILE A 251 0.98 24.45 32.33
N ASP A 252 0.00 23.58 32.55
CA ASP A 252 -0.08 22.28 31.87
C ASP A 252 -0.19 22.45 30.36
N SER A 253 -0.92 23.48 29.91
CA SER A 253 -1.09 23.81 28.50
C SER A 253 0.21 24.38 27.91
N ALA A 254 0.86 25.30 28.62
CA ALA A 254 2.15 25.87 28.23
C ALA A 254 3.27 24.83 28.16
N LEU A 255 3.32 23.88 29.09
CA LEU A 255 4.34 22.83 29.11
C LEU A 255 4.11 21.72 28.05
N ASN A 256 2.97 21.74 27.35
CA ASN A 256 2.64 20.77 26.31
C ASN A 256 2.88 21.28 24.88
N VAL A 257 3.37 22.51 24.71
CA VAL A 257 3.84 23.01 23.41
C VAL A 257 5.36 22.91 23.31
N ASP A 258 5.86 22.76 22.09
CA ASP A 258 7.25 23.08 21.75
C ASP A 258 7.29 24.56 21.34
N ALA A 259 7.96 25.38 22.13
CA ALA A 259 8.02 26.80 21.90
C ALA A 259 8.84 27.16 20.65
N ALA A 260 9.72 26.28 20.16
CA ALA A 260 10.53 26.50 18.96
C ALA A 260 11.25 27.86 18.94
N GLY A 261 11.71 28.34 20.09
CA GLY A 261 12.37 29.65 20.24
C GLY A 261 11.43 30.85 20.35
N HIS A 262 10.11 30.64 20.34
CA HIS A 262 9.11 31.68 20.62
C HIS A 262 8.84 31.83 22.13
N THR A 263 8.26 32.98 22.51
CA THR A 263 7.94 33.25 23.93
C THR A 263 6.60 32.63 24.31
N VAL A 264 6.54 31.94 25.45
CA VAL A 264 5.29 31.49 26.06
C VAL A 264 5.01 32.28 27.33
N THR A 265 3.83 32.91 27.37
CA THR A 265 3.38 33.76 28.48
C THR A 265 2.07 33.25 29.04
N ILE A 266 1.93 33.28 30.35
CA ILE A 266 0.67 33.11 31.08
C ILE A 266 0.32 34.50 31.61
N GLN A 267 -0.73 35.10 31.07
CA GLN A 267 -1.24 36.41 31.48
C GLN A 267 -2.38 36.21 32.49
N LEU A 268 -2.16 36.66 33.71
CA LEU A 268 -3.15 36.65 34.79
C LEU A 268 -3.97 37.94 34.72
N ALA A 269 -5.30 37.81 34.82
CA ALA A 269 -6.21 38.92 35.03
C ALA A 269 -6.19 39.38 36.49
N ASP A 270 -6.67 40.60 36.75
CA ASP A 270 -6.87 41.10 38.11
C ASP A 270 -7.86 40.19 38.85
N GLY A 271 -7.48 39.73 40.04
CA GLY A 271 -8.24 38.77 40.83
C GLY A 271 -7.42 38.10 41.92
N ILE A 272 -8.10 37.29 42.73
CA ILE A 272 -7.50 36.48 43.78
C ILE A 272 -7.51 35.02 43.35
N TYR A 273 -6.33 34.46 43.15
CA TYR A 273 -6.09 33.07 42.80
C TYR A 273 -5.89 32.27 44.08
N THR A 274 -6.86 31.43 44.42
CA THR A 274 -6.83 30.58 45.63
C THR A 274 -6.09 29.25 45.42
N SER A 275 -5.59 29.02 44.20
CA SER A 275 -4.75 27.88 43.83
C SER A 275 -3.44 28.36 43.22
N GLY A 276 -2.35 27.69 43.58
CA GLY A 276 -1.02 28.00 43.07
C GLY A 276 -0.71 27.31 41.75
N GLY A 277 0.52 27.48 41.28
CA GLY A 277 1.05 26.84 40.08
C GLY A 277 2.22 25.91 40.37
N TRP A 278 2.15 24.66 39.91
CA TRP A 278 3.24 23.70 39.97
C TRP A 278 3.85 23.47 38.59
N ILE A 279 5.10 23.90 38.43
CA ILE A 279 5.95 23.71 37.26
C ILE A 279 6.88 22.54 37.56
N ASN A 280 6.52 21.34 37.09
CA ASN A 280 7.23 20.10 37.39
C ASN A 280 8.31 19.70 36.35
N ARG A 281 8.44 20.45 35.26
CA ARG A 281 9.45 20.26 34.21
C ARG A 281 9.77 21.58 33.51
N ALA A 282 10.91 21.63 32.83
CA ALA A 282 11.23 22.73 31.93
C ALA A 282 10.30 22.73 30.70
N MET A 283 10.19 23.89 30.03
CA MET A 283 9.68 23.95 28.66
C MET A 283 10.47 22.98 27.77
N PHE A 284 9.83 22.42 26.75
CA PHE A 284 10.42 21.35 25.94
C PHE A 284 11.74 21.76 25.25
N ASP A 285 11.81 22.99 24.75
CA ASP A 285 13.00 23.59 24.14
C ASP A 285 13.95 24.26 25.16
N GLY A 286 13.66 24.14 26.46
CA GLY A 286 14.41 24.78 27.55
C GLY A 286 14.20 26.30 27.66
N SER A 287 13.22 26.85 26.94
CA SER A 287 12.83 28.26 27.05
C SER A 287 12.25 28.61 28.42
N GLN A 288 12.18 29.92 28.68
CA GLN A 288 11.60 30.45 29.91
C GLN A 288 10.09 30.55 29.77
N LEU A 289 9.35 30.07 30.78
CA LEU A 289 7.92 30.31 30.93
C LEU A 289 7.71 31.65 31.66
N ASN A 290 6.96 32.58 31.06
CA ASN A 290 6.60 33.83 31.71
C ASN A 290 5.23 33.71 32.37
N ILE A 291 5.09 34.10 33.64
CA ILE A 291 3.80 34.27 34.32
C ILE A 291 3.72 35.73 34.75
N ILE A 292 2.80 36.46 34.12
CA ILE A 292 2.71 37.92 34.19
C ILE A 292 1.33 38.28 34.73
N GLY A 293 1.31 39.01 35.84
CA GLY A 293 0.11 39.64 36.39
C GLY A 293 -0.09 41.05 35.84
N ASN A 294 -0.20 42.01 36.75
CA ASN A 294 -0.35 43.42 36.47
C ASN A 294 0.91 44.20 36.92
N PRO A 295 1.88 44.45 36.01
CA PRO A 295 3.15 45.11 36.37
C PRO A 295 2.98 46.54 36.92
N THR A 296 1.85 47.18 36.63
CA THR A 296 1.55 48.54 37.11
C THR A 296 0.89 48.55 38.49
N ALA A 297 0.08 47.52 38.80
CA ALA A 297 -0.61 47.35 40.06
C ALA A 297 -0.55 45.88 40.54
N PRO A 298 0.63 45.39 41.02
CA PRO A 298 0.80 43.98 41.38
C PRO A 298 -0.17 43.49 42.46
N ALA A 299 -0.66 44.40 43.31
CA ALA A 299 -1.63 44.11 44.36
C ALA A 299 -2.99 43.64 43.83
N ASN A 300 -3.33 43.92 42.56
CA ASN A 300 -4.58 43.51 41.96
C ASN A 300 -4.58 42.05 41.49
N VAL A 301 -3.40 41.43 41.35
CA VAL A 301 -3.24 40.03 40.94
C VAL A 301 -2.63 39.28 42.10
N GLU A 302 -3.46 38.73 42.99
CA GLU A 302 -3.00 38.07 44.20
C GLU A 302 -3.08 36.55 44.08
N ILE A 303 -1.95 35.86 44.20
CA ILE A 303 -1.90 34.41 44.39
C ILE A 303 -1.90 34.16 45.89
N ALA A 304 -3.10 33.89 46.43
CA ALA A 304 -3.39 33.72 47.86
C ALA A 304 -3.70 32.26 48.18
N VAL A 305 -2.68 31.48 48.53
CA VAL A 305 -2.82 30.05 48.80
C VAL A 305 -2.77 29.73 50.30
N SER A 306 -3.46 28.65 50.72
CA SER A 306 -3.41 28.14 52.09
C SER A 306 -3.07 26.65 52.05
N GLY A 307 -2.12 26.19 52.85
CA GLY A 307 -1.67 24.79 52.87
C GLY A 307 -0.93 24.33 51.61
N ALA A 308 -0.43 25.27 50.79
CA ALA A 308 0.20 25.00 49.51
C ALA A 308 1.26 26.06 49.15
N ASN A 309 1.99 25.80 48.06
CA ASN A 309 2.93 26.75 47.47
C ASN A 309 2.21 27.65 46.46
N ALA A 310 2.47 28.96 46.47
CA ALA A 310 1.86 29.85 45.49
C ALA A 310 2.44 29.56 44.09
N ILE A 311 3.77 29.47 43.99
CA ILE A 311 4.47 28.94 42.81
C ILE A 311 5.54 27.94 43.25
N LEU A 312 5.37 26.67 42.85
CA LEU A 312 6.37 25.61 43.02
C LEU A 312 7.03 25.30 41.68
N VAL A 313 8.35 25.42 41.60
CA VAL A 313 9.15 25.05 40.44
C VAL A 313 10.09 23.90 40.82
N ASP A 314 9.70 22.70 40.45
CA ASP A 314 10.36 21.44 40.84
C ASP A 314 10.97 20.70 39.65
N GLY A 315 10.91 21.28 38.45
CA GLY A 315 11.50 20.73 37.23
C GLY A 315 12.97 21.11 37.09
N ALA A 316 13.86 20.12 37.00
CA ALA A 316 15.28 20.38 36.71
C ALA A 316 15.43 21.18 35.41
N GLY A 317 16.20 22.28 35.47
CA GLY A 317 16.40 23.19 34.34
C GLY A 317 15.21 24.09 33.98
N ALA A 318 14.11 24.03 34.74
CA ALA A 318 12.97 24.91 34.51
C ALA A 318 13.35 26.37 34.81
N LYS A 319 12.95 27.27 33.90
CA LYS A 319 13.15 28.72 34.02
C LYS A 319 11.79 29.38 34.00
N VAL A 320 11.45 30.08 35.07
CA VAL A 320 10.18 30.79 35.21
C VAL A 320 10.45 32.26 35.49
N ARG A 321 9.76 33.16 34.78
CA ARG A 321 9.74 34.59 35.10
C ARG A 321 8.41 34.94 35.73
N LEU A 322 8.46 35.63 36.86
CA LEU A 322 7.31 36.18 37.56
C LEU A 322 7.42 37.72 37.56
N GLU A 323 6.34 38.38 37.19
CA GLU A 323 6.23 39.84 37.23
C GLU A 323 4.78 40.28 37.46
N GLY A 324 4.58 41.37 38.19
CA GLY A 324 3.27 41.99 38.34
C GLY A 324 2.31 41.22 39.24
N VAL A 325 2.80 40.35 40.13
CA VAL A 325 1.96 39.56 41.03
C VAL A 325 2.16 39.94 42.49
N LYS A 326 1.11 39.82 43.29
CA LYS A 326 1.16 39.76 44.74
C LYS A 326 1.11 38.29 45.17
N ILE A 327 2.02 37.89 46.05
CA ILE A 327 2.06 36.52 46.56
C ILE A 327 1.78 36.53 48.06
N SER A 328 0.81 35.75 48.50
CA SER A 328 0.45 35.56 49.90
C SER A 328 0.09 34.08 50.16
N GLY A 329 0.40 33.59 51.36
CA GLY A 329 0.19 32.17 51.70
C GLY A 329 1.41 31.52 52.32
N ASP A 330 1.32 30.23 52.66
CA ASP A 330 2.36 29.58 53.47
C ASP A 330 3.75 29.67 52.83
N VAL A 331 3.93 29.09 51.65
CA VAL A 331 5.19 29.19 50.89
C VAL A 331 4.92 29.98 49.60
N GLY A 332 5.55 31.16 49.47
CA GLY A 332 5.34 32.03 48.31
C GLY A 332 5.90 31.45 47.00
N VAL A 333 7.23 31.40 46.87
CA VAL A 333 7.90 30.83 45.69
C VAL A 333 8.92 29.81 46.15
N TRP A 334 8.83 28.58 45.64
CA TRP A 334 9.77 27.52 45.95
C TRP A 334 10.39 26.95 44.67
N ALA A 335 11.68 27.12 44.49
CA ALA A 335 12.46 26.52 43.41
C ALA A 335 13.40 25.44 43.96
N ARG A 336 13.45 24.26 43.33
CA ARG A 336 14.31 23.14 43.73
C ARG A 336 14.97 22.48 42.51
N TYR A 337 15.92 21.58 42.76
CA TYR A 337 16.58 20.75 41.74
C TYR A 337 17.20 21.52 40.57
N GLY A 338 17.74 22.71 40.82
CA GLY A 338 18.39 23.55 39.80
C GLY A 338 17.41 24.34 38.92
N ALA A 339 16.13 24.40 39.29
CA ALA A 339 15.19 25.36 38.71
C ALA A 339 15.56 26.80 39.06
N VAL A 340 15.23 27.73 38.17
CA VAL A 340 15.49 29.17 38.33
C VAL A 340 14.19 29.95 38.21
N VAL A 341 13.93 30.80 39.21
CA VAL A 341 12.82 31.76 39.17
C VAL A 341 13.37 33.18 39.11
N PHE A 342 13.02 33.90 38.05
CA PHE A 342 13.33 35.30 37.86
C PHE A 342 12.16 36.14 38.35
N LEU A 343 12.33 36.77 39.51
CA LEU A 343 11.43 37.82 39.98
C LEU A 343 11.86 39.14 39.31
N THR A 344 11.09 39.58 38.32
CA THR A 344 11.42 40.78 37.52
C THR A 344 10.36 41.86 37.70
N GLY A 345 10.73 43.12 37.46
CA GLY A 345 9.79 44.24 37.55
C GLY A 345 9.23 44.44 38.95
N LYS A 346 7.99 44.94 39.05
CA LYS A 346 7.31 45.14 40.33
C LYS A 346 6.54 43.88 40.72
N ASN A 347 6.81 43.36 41.92
CA ASN A 347 6.05 42.30 42.58
C ASN A 347 5.73 42.76 44.01
N ALA A 348 4.66 42.23 44.58
CA ALA A 348 4.29 42.47 45.98
C ALA A 348 4.32 41.15 46.75
N PHE A 349 4.65 41.22 48.05
CA PHE A 349 4.65 40.07 48.94
C PHE A 349 3.78 40.41 50.14
N GLY A 350 2.76 39.57 50.38
CA GLY A 350 1.94 39.59 51.58
C GLY A 350 2.57 38.76 52.69
N SER A 351 1.76 38.35 53.67
CA SER A 351 2.22 37.42 54.71
C SER A 351 2.52 36.04 54.10
N CYS A 352 3.75 35.56 54.35
CA CYS A 352 4.16 34.17 54.13
C CYS A 352 4.75 33.59 55.42
N SER A 353 4.62 32.28 55.63
CA SER A 353 5.06 31.59 56.86
C SER A 353 6.50 31.07 56.79
#